data_AF-A0A7S0BX16-F1
#
_entry.id   AF-A0A7S0BX16-F1
#
_cell.length_a   1.000
_cell.length_b   1.000
_cell.length_c   1.000
_cell.angle_alpha   90.00
_cell.angle_beta   90.00
_cell.angle_gamma   90.00
#
_symmetry.space_group_name_H-M   'P 1'
#
loop_
_entity.id
_entity.type
_entity.pdbx_description
1 polymer ?
#
loop_
_entity_poly.entity_id
_entity_poly.type
_entity_poly.pdbx_seq_one_letter_code
_entity_poly.pdbx_strand_id
1 'polypeptide(L)'
;STTESASYFFGGDTGYCSMFSKAGDLYGPLHLSAIPMGAYGHESEAWFHQTNHMNPEEAVLCHMDLKSKYSIGIHWGTFQLTAEDLMEPPKRLKAALLDKGLAEDSFIVLDHGESRTFLFENKENKAM
;
A
#
# COMPACT_ATOMS: atom_id res chain seq x y z
N SER A 1 -0.72 2.47 -32.69
CA SER A 1 -0.30 3.25 -31.50
C SER A 1 -0.90 2.58 -30.29
N THR A 2 -0.25 1.54 -29.77
CA THR A 2 -0.66 0.86 -28.53
C THR A 2 -0.22 1.74 -27.38
N THR A 3 -1.15 2.44 -26.75
CA THR A 3 -0.86 3.16 -25.50
C THR A 3 -0.38 2.14 -24.48
N GLU A 4 0.84 2.33 -23.98
CA GLU A 4 1.40 1.61 -22.84
C GLU A 4 0.44 1.76 -21.65
N SER A 5 -0.16 0.67 -21.18
CA SER A 5 -1.10 0.72 -20.05
C SER A 5 -0.40 0.31 -18.76
N ALA A 6 -0.28 1.26 -17.83
CA ALA A 6 0.08 0.97 -16.45
C ALA A 6 -1.18 0.70 -15.64
N SER A 7 -1.12 -0.28 -14.72
CA SER A 7 -2.23 -0.61 -13.83
C SER A 7 -2.03 0.06 -12.47
N TYR A 8 -3.05 0.82 -12.05
CA TYR A 8 -3.04 1.54 -10.79
C TYR A 8 -4.23 1.11 -9.93
N PHE A 9 -3.98 0.86 -8.64
CA PHE A 9 -5.02 0.61 -7.66
C PHE A 9 -5.05 1.71 -6.59
N PHE A 10 -6.25 2.12 -6.21
CA PHE A 10 -6.49 3.07 -5.13
C PHE A 10 -7.36 2.40 -4.08
N GLY A 11 -6.80 2.17 -2.89
CA GLY A 11 -7.46 1.45 -1.80
C GLY A 11 -8.59 2.22 -1.12
N GLY A 12 -8.66 3.53 -1.29
CA GLY A 12 -9.61 4.36 -0.57
C GLY A 12 -9.41 4.25 0.93
N ASP A 13 -10.52 4.17 1.67
CA ASP A 13 -10.55 3.88 3.10
C ASP A 13 -11.18 2.50 3.28
N THR A 14 -10.43 1.54 3.83
CA THR A 14 -10.83 0.14 3.87
C THR A 14 -10.02 -0.65 4.91
N GLY A 15 -10.66 -1.64 5.52
CA GLY A 15 -9.99 -2.67 6.32
C GLY A 15 -9.47 -3.82 5.47
N TYR A 16 -8.55 -4.62 6.02
CA TYR A 16 -7.99 -5.76 5.29
C TYR A 16 -9.02 -6.88 5.07
N CYS A 17 -9.10 -7.41 3.83
CA CYS A 17 -10.02 -8.49 3.51
C CYS A 17 -9.56 -9.34 2.31
N SER A 18 -10.18 -10.52 2.14
CA SER A 18 -9.86 -11.47 1.06
C SER A 18 -10.05 -10.95 -0.37
N MET A 19 -10.65 -9.77 -0.55
CA MET A 19 -10.84 -9.19 -1.87
C MET A 19 -9.52 -8.74 -2.51
N PHE A 20 -8.50 -8.41 -1.72
CA PHE A 20 -7.20 -7.98 -2.25
C PHE A 20 -6.47 -9.11 -2.97
N SER A 21 -6.44 -10.31 -2.37
CA SER A 21 -5.91 -11.51 -3.03
C SER A 21 -6.64 -11.80 -4.35
N LYS A 22 -7.98 -11.75 -4.33
CA LYS A 22 -8.79 -11.94 -5.55
C LYS A 22 -8.50 -10.87 -6.60
N ALA A 23 -8.31 -9.62 -6.20
CA ALA A 23 -7.96 -8.53 -7.10
C ALA A 23 -6.55 -8.73 -7.70
N GLY A 24 -5.58 -9.19 -6.92
CA GLY A 24 -4.25 -9.52 -7.41
C GLY A 24 -4.22 -10.75 -8.34
N ASP A 25 -5.17 -11.68 -8.19
CA ASP A 25 -5.34 -12.80 -9.13
C ASP A 25 -5.97 -12.35 -10.46
N LEU A 26 -6.91 -11.40 -10.42
CA LEU A 26 -7.64 -10.95 -11.61
C LEU A 26 -6.91 -9.83 -12.38
N TYR A 27 -6.28 -8.92 -11.67
CA TYR A 27 -5.70 -7.68 -12.23
C TYR A 27 -4.19 -7.56 -12.02
N GLY A 28 -3.60 -8.44 -11.20
CA GLY A 28 -2.19 -8.39 -10.85
C GLY A 28 -1.26 -9.09 -11.87
N PRO A 29 0.06 -8.83 -11.78
CA PRO A 29 0.72 -7.91 -10.86
C PRO A 29 0.42 -6.44 -11.18
N LEU A 30 0.01 -5.67 -10.18
CA LEU A 30 -0.27 -4.25 -10.33
C LEU A 30 1.03 -3.45 -10.40
N HIS A 31 1.04 -2.39 -11.20
CA HIS A 31 2.23 -1.56 -11.35
C HIS A 31 2.41 -0.63 -10.14
N LEU A 32 1.35 0.02 -9.70
CA LEU A 32 1.37 0.92 -8.56
C LEU A 32 0.07 0.85 -7.76
N SER A 33 0.16 0.87 -6.44
CA SER A 33 -1.01 0.87 -5.55
C SER A 33 -0.89 1.96 -4.49
N ALA A 34 -1.95 2.75 -4.27
CA ALA A 34 -2.05 3.63 -3.11
C ALA A 34 -2.90 2.94 -2.04
N ILE A 35 -2.31 2.65 -0.88
CA ILE A 35 -2.92 1.80 0.16
C ILE A 35 -3.02 2.59 1.48
N PRO A 36 -4.20 2.65 2.12
CA PRO A 36 -4.35 3.31 3.41
C PRO A 36 -3.59 2.56 4.52
N MET A 37 -3.04 3.30 5.47
CA MET A 37 -2.31 2.70 6.60
C MET A 37 -2.37 3.54 7.89
N GLY A 38 -3.39 4.40 8.01
CA GLY A 38 -3.65 5.20 9.21
C GLY A 38 -5.11 5.09 9.62
N ALA A 39 -5.53 5.85 10.64
CA ALA A 39 -6.86 5.79 11.24
C ALA A 39 -7.21 4.42 11.89
N TYR A 40 -6.19 3.64 12.29
CA TYR A 40 -6.38 2.30 12.87
C TYR A 40 -6.55 2.29 14.40
N GLY A 41 -6.46 3.46 15.05
CA GLY A 41 -6.60 3.61 16.50
C GLY A 41 -5.50 2.94 17.32
N HIS A 42 -5.72 2.80 18.63
CA HIS A 42 -4.79 2.08 19.50
C HIS A 42 -4.99 0.56 19.34
N GLU A 43 -3.95 -0.26 19.53
CA GLU A 43 -4.05 -1.72 19.36
C GLU A 43 -5.15 -2.37 20.21
N SER A 44 -5.41 -1.82 21.40
CA SER A 44 -6.49 -2.28 22.29
C SER A 44 -7.90 -2.04 21.73
N GLU A 45 -8.03 -1.18 20.72
CA GLU A 45 -9.30 -0.80 20.08
C GLU A 45 -9.43 -1.36 18.66
N ALA A 46 -8.47 -2.19 18.23
CA ALA A 46 -8.40 -2.66 16.85
C ALA A 46 -9.69 -3.39 16.41
N TRP A 47 -10.40 -4.07 17.32
CA TRP A 47 -11.69 -4.70 17.04
C TRP A 47 -12.77 -3.75 16.48
N PHE A 48 -12.67 -2.45 16.78
CA PHE A 48 -13.61 -1.43 16.30
C PHE A 48 -13.22 -0.86 14.93
N HIS A 49 -11.91 -0.78 14.65
CA HIS A 49 -11.38 -0.13 13.45
C HIS A 49 -11.04 -1.11 12.30
N GLN A 50 -10.72 -2.38 12.61
CA GLN A 50 -10.20 -3.37 11.65
C GLN A 50 -11.10 -3.62 10.43
N THR A 51 -12.41 -3.43 10.54
CA THR A 51 -13.33 -3.62 9.41
C THR A 51 -13.28 -2.48 8.40
N ASN A 52 -12.83 -1.30 8.83
CA ASN A 52 -12.87 -0.06 8.05
C ASN A 52 -11.49 0.53 7.74
N HIS A 53 -10.48 0.21 8.55
CA HIS A 53 -9.13 0.79 8.41
C HIS A 53 -8.06 -0.29 8.51
N MET A 54 -7.05 -0.17 7.65
CA MET A 54 -5.83 -0.98 7.71
C MET A 54 -4.81 -0.33 8.66
N ASN A 55 -4.18 -1.16 9.48
CA ASN A 55 -2.88 -0.79 10.06
C ASN A 55 -1.74 -1.00 9.03
N PRO A 56 -0.50 -0.55 9.32
CA PRO A 56 0.62 -0.67 8.39
C PRO A 56 0.99 -2.11 8.04
N GLU A 57 0.85 -3.06 8.97
CA GLU A 57 1.13 -4.47 8.73
C GLU A 57 0.12 -5.09 7.74
N GLU A 58 -1.16 -4.76 7.91
CA GLU A 58 -2.25 -5.12 7.01
C GLU A 58 -2.11 -4.46 5.64
N ALA A 59 -1.63 -3.21 5.59
CA ALA A 59 -1.32 -2.54 4.33
C ALA A 59 -0.20 -3.28 3.57
N VAL A 60 0.82 -3.80 4.27
CA VAL A 60 1.86 -4.65 3.66
C VAL A 60 1.25 -5.97 3.13
N LEU A 61 0.35 -6.60 3.87
CA LEU A 61 -0.37 -7.78 3.37
C LEU A 61 -1.18 -7.44 2.11
N CYS A 62 -1.88 -6.30 2.09
CA CYS A 62 -2.61 -5.80 0.94
C CYS A 62 -1.69 -5.58 -0.27
N HIS A 63 -0.51 -4.98 -0.08
CA HIS A 63 0.50 -4.81 -1.12
C HIS A 63 0.90 -6.16 -1.75
N MET A 64 1.15 -7.18 -0.92
CA MET A 64 1.52 -8.53 -1.34
C MET A 64 0.37 -9.23 -2.08
N ASP A 65 -0.84 -9.17 -1.54
CA ASP A 65 -2.04 -9.80 -2.08
C ASP A 65 -2.44 -9.21 -3.44
N LEU A 66 -2.30 -7.88 -3.59
CA LEU A 66 -2.44 -7.17 -4.85
C LEU A 66 -1.33 -7.48 -5.86
N LYS A 67 -0.25 -8.15 -5.43
CA LYS A 67 0.98 -8.40 -6.19
C LYS A 67 1.52 -7.11 -6.79
N SER A 68 1.50 -6.04 -6.00
CA SER A 68 1.91 -4.71 -6.45
C SER A 68 3.43 -4.65 -6.60
N LYS A 69 3.92 -4.07 -7.70
CA LYS A 69 5.36 -3.79 -7.85
C LYS A 69 5.80 -2.69 -6.90
N TYR A 70 5.03 -1.60 -6.85
CA TYR A 70 5.22 -0.50 -5.92
C TYR A 70 3.92 -0.14 -5.21
N SER A 71 4.04 0.34 -3.98
CA SER A 71 2.94 0.96 -3.25
C SER A 71 3.33 2.31 -2.65
N ILE A 72 2.33 3.19 -2.50
CA ILE A 72 2.44 4.46 -1.78
C ILE A 72 1.47 4.42 -0.60
N GLY A 73 1.96 4.76 0.58
CA GLY A 73 1.17 4.83 1.80
C GLY A 73 0.35 6.11 1.86
N ILE A 74 -0.96 5.97 1.98
CA ILE A 74 -1.91 7.08 2.10
C ILE A 74 -2.67 7.02 3.43
N HIS A 75 -3.54 8.00 3.66
CA HIS A 75 -4.42 8.04 4.84
C HIS A 75 -3.68 8.14 6.20
N TRP A 76 -2.47 8.73 6.20
CA TRP A 76 -1.67 8.97 7.41
C TRP A 76 -1.14 10.41 7.42
N GLY A 77 -0.62 10.87 8.57
CA GLY A 77 0.21 12.09 8.63
C GLY A 77 -0.50 13.43 8.44
N THR A 78 -1.81 13.46 8.19
CA THR A 78 -2.53 14.68 7.78
C THR A 78 -3.58 15.14 8.80
N PHE A 79 -4.42 14.22 9.28
CA PHE A 79 -5.47 14.50 10.26
C PHE A 79 -5.42 13.47 11.38
N GLN A 80 -5.62 13.92 12.62
CA GLN A 80 -5.78 13.04 13.77
C GLN A 80 -7.21 12.50 13.79
N LEU A 81 -7.44 11.32 13.20
CA LEU A 81 -8.78 10.71 13.09
C LEU A 81 -9.05 9.69 14.19
N THR A 82 -8.01 9.00 14.66
CA THR A 82 -8.11 8.03 15.76
C THR A 82 -7.00 8.28 16.80
N ALA A 83 -6.76 7.35 17.72
CA ALA A 83 -5.89 7.55 18.88
C ALA A 83 -4.40 7.20 18.66
N GLU A 84 -4.01 6.77 17.47
CA GLU A 84 -2.63 6.45 17.10
C GLU A 84 -1.75 7.71 17.03
N ASP A 85 -0.44 7.58 17.24
CA ASP A 85 0.50 8.68 16.96
C ASP A 85 0.56 8.94 15.45
N LEU A 86 0.36 10.20 15.04
CA LEU A 86 0.28 10.61 13.64
C LEU A 86 1.51 10.23 12.80
N MET A 87 2.68 10.10 13.44
CA MET A 87 3.98 9.77 12.82
C MET A 87 4.42 8.33 13.09
N GLU A 88 3.59 7.51 13.74
CA GLU A 88 3.82 6.07 13.89
C GLU A 88 3.70 5.28 12.58
N PRO A 89 2.72 5.53 11.69
CA PRO A 89 2.46 4.66 10.55
C PRO A 89 3.67 4.39 9.64
N PRO A 90 4.50 5.38 9.25
CA PRO A 90 5.70 5.11 8.44
C PRO A 90 6.73 4.22 9.14
N LYS A 91 6.85 4.33 10.47
CA LYS A 91 7.81 3.54 11.25
C LYS A 91 7.38 2.08 11.27
N ARG A 92 6.09 1.83 11.49
CA ARG A 92 5.49 0.49 11.46
C ARG A 92 5.51 -0.12 10.07
N LEU A 93 5.23 0.66 9.03
CA LEU A 93 5.37 0.23 7.64
C LEU A 93 6.78 -0.32 7.36
N LYS A 94 7.82 0.44 7.72
CA LYS A 94 9.21 0.00 7.54
C LYS A 94 9.50 -1.30 8.29
N ALA A 95 9.04 -1.43 9.53
CA ALA A 95 9.21 -2.66 10.30
C ALA A 95 8.48 -3.86 9.68
N ALA A 96 7.26 -3.65 9.18
CA ALA A 96 6.45 -4.68 8.52
C ALA A 96 7.06 -5.16 7.20
N LEU A 97 7.62 -4.24 6.39
CA LEU A 97 8.35 -4.62 5.17
C LEU A 97 9.56 -5.50 5.48
N LEU A 98 10.33 -5.11 6.50
CA LEU A 98 11.49 -5.88 6.94
C LEU A 98 11.10 -7.28 7.44
N ASP A 99 10.03 -7.39 8.24
CA ASP A 99 9.49 -8.68 8.72
C ASP A 99 9.10 -9.61 7.56
N LYS A 100 8.53 -9.05 6.48
CA LYS A 100 8.14 -9.81 5.28
C LYS A 100 9.27 -10.01 4.27
N GLY A 101 10.46 -9.50 4.53
CA GLY A 101 11.60 -9.58 3.61
C GLY A 101 11.39 -8.84 2.29
N LEU A 102 10.56 -7.78 2.31
CA LEU A 102 10.30 -6.92 1.16
C LEU A 102 11.32 -5.78 1.09
N ALA A 103 11.57 -5.29 -0.12
CA ALA A 103 12.46 -4.16 -0.32
C ALA A 103 11.82 -2.88 0.22
N GLU A 104 12.59 -2.04 0.92
CA GLU A 104 12.05 -0.80 1.51
C GLU A 104 11.49 0.17 0.45
N ASP A 105 11.96 0.08 -0.79
CA ASP A 105 11.50 0.89 -1.91
C ASP A 105 10.28 0.30 -2.65
N SER A 106 9.81 -0.90 -2.28
CA SER A 106 8.60 -1.50 -2.86
C SER A 106 7.31 -0.92 -2.27
N PHE A 107 7.36 -0.31 -1.10
CA PHE A 107 6.23 0.38 -0.49
C PHE A 107 6.74 1.60 0.28
N ILE A 108 6.54 2.78 -0.30
CA ILE A 108 7.07 4.03 0.21
C ILE A 108 6.01 4.94 0.81
N VAL A 109 6.48 5.88 1.63
CA VAL A 109 5.74 7.09 2.00
C VAL A 109 6.31 8.28 1.24
N LEU A 110 5.46 9.25 0.96
CA LEU A 110 5.84 10.53 0.38
C LEU A 110 5.62 11.64 1.39
N ASP A 111 6.50 12.63 1.41
CA ASP A 111 6.23 13.89 2.11
C ASP A 111 5.10 14.66 1.42
N HIS A 112 4.39 15.51 2.16
CA HIS A 112 3.31 16.34 1.58
C HIS A 112 3.86 17.25 0.47
N GLY A 113 3.36 17.04 -0.76
CA GLY A 113 3.79 17.77 -1.95
C GLY A 113 4.96 17.13 -2.70
N GLU A 114 5.53 16.05 -2.18
CA GLU A 114 6.55 15.28 -2.89
C GLU A 114 5.97 14.55 -4.10
N SER A 115 6.79 14.40 -5.14
CA SER A 115 6.47 13.62 -6.34
C SER A 115 7.48 12.50 -6.56
N ARG A 116 7.01 11.40 -7.13
CA ARG A 116 7.83 10.26 -7.55
C ARG A 116 7.42 9.77 -8.93
N THR A 117 8.41 9.34 -9.69
CA THR A 117 8.23 8.69 -10.99
C THR A 117 8.55 7.21 -10.83
N PHE A 118 7.63 6.36 -11.26
CA PHE A 118 7.82 4.91 -11.32
C PHE A 118 7.98 4.49 -12.77
N LEU A 119 9.04 3.75 -13.05
CA LEU A 119 9.34 3.23 -14.37
C LEU A 119 9.06 1.74 -14.40
N PHE A 120 8.40 1.27 -15.47
CA PHE A 120 8.03 -0.12 -15.63
C PHE A 120 8.65 -0.69 -16.89
N GLU A 121 9.49 -1.71 -16.75
CA GLU A 121 10.07 -2.41 -17.90
C GLU A 121 9.01 -3.29 -18.57
N ASN A 122 8.88 -3.17 -19.89
CA ASN A 122 8.09 -4.07 -20.72
C ASN A 122 8.84 -5.38 -21.00
N LYS A 123 8.19 -6.52 -20.77
CA LYS A 123 8.76 -7.85 -21.09
C LYS A 123 9.04 -8.06 -22.58
N GLU A 124 8.51 -7.21 -23.47
CA GLU A 124 8.76 -7.28 -24.92
C GLU A 124 10.17 -6.80 -25.33
N ASN A 125 10.86 -6.01 -24.50
CA ASN A 125 12.21 -5.49 -24.83
C ASN A 125 13.37 -6.44 -24.48
N LYS A 126 13.08 -7.68 -24.05
CA LYS A 126 14.12 -8.70 -23.76
C LYS A 126 14.41 -9.65 -24.92
N ALA A 127 13.79 -9.45 -26.09
CA ALA A 127 13.90 -10.33 -27.26
C ALA A 127 14.47 -9.64 -28.52
N MET A 128 15.23 -8.55 -28.37
CA MET A 128 16.07 -7.99 -29.45
C MET A 128 17.54 -8.02 -29.07
#